data_AF-A0A2W1HEJ7-F1
#
_entry.id   AF-A0A2W1HEJ7-F1
#
_cell.length_a   1.000
_cell.length_b   1.000
_cell.length_c   1.000
_cell.angle_alpha   90.00
_cell.angle_beta   90.00
_cell.angle_gamma   90.00
#
_symmetry.space_group_name_H-M   'P 1'
#
loop_
_entity.id
_entity.type
_entity.pdbx_description
1 polymer ?
#
loop_
_entity_poly.entity_id
_entity_poly.type
_entity_poly.pdbx_seq_one_letter_code
_entity_poly.pdbx_strand_id
1 'polypeptide(L)'
;MASTKQQENMLLTEHFTWPPISLIDDIINAVNEVLYRCTDSFETGLSAADPSLLGFADLYASQGRTPEKDEDGQDVYPEAKLEIEEGVLKLETLMENAVDKNFDKLEIWTLRNVFALGRGKGGDEGLGDWVRLGHYEVGE
;
A
#
# COMPACT_ATOMS: atom_id res chain seq x y z
N MET A 1 -2.41 30.98 21.12
CA MET A 1 -1.51 31.23 19.98
C MET A 1 -1.28 29.89 19.29
N ALA A 2 -1.40 29.80 17.98
CA ALA A 2 -1.13 28.56 17.26
C ALA A 2 0.36 28.21 17.37
N SER A 3 0.70 26.94 17.49
CA SER A 3 2.08 26.45 17.43
C SER A 3 2.67 26.71 16.03
N THR A 4 3.99 26.87 15.93
CA THR A 4 4.72 27.00 14.65
C THR A 4 4.33 25.90 13.65
N LYS A 5 4.15 24.66 14.12
CA LYS A 5 3.72 23.54 13.27
C LYS A 5 2.27 23.67 12.78
N GLN A 6 1.40 24.30 13.59
CA GLN A 6 0.02 24.58 13.19
C GLN A 6 -0.02 25.73 12.16
N GLN A 7 0.81 26.76 12.30
CA GLN A 7 0.92 27.84 11.32
C GLN A 7 1.45 27.34 9.98
N GLU A 8 2.47 26.48 10.00
CA GLU A 8 3.00 25.81 8.81
C GLU A 8 1.92 25.00 8.09
N ASN A 9 1.19 24.16 8.82
CA ASN A 9 0.08 23.39 8.24
C ASN A 9 -1.01 24.29 7.65
N MET A 10 -1.33 25.43 8.28
CA MET A 10 -2.29 26.39 7.74
C MET A 10 -1.80 27.01 6.44
N LEU A 11 -0.54 27.48 6.38
CA LEU A 11 0.05 28.05 5.17
C LEU A 11 0.11 27.04 4.02
N LEU A 12 0.51 25.80 4.30
CA LEU A 12 0.54 24.73 3.31
C LEU A 12 -0.87 24.38 2.83
N THR A 13 -1.84 24.29 3.75
CA THR A 13 -3.24 24.01 3.40
C THR A 13 -3.82 25.13 2.55
N GLU A 14 -3.52 26.39 2.86
CA GLU A 14 -3.96 27.53 2.08
C GLU A 14 -3.31 27.55 0.69
N HIS A 15 -2.01 27.29 0.61
CA HIS A 15 -1.28 27.22 -0.65
C HIS A 15 -1.80 26.12 -1.58
N PHE A 16 -1.98 24.91 -1.04
CA PHE A 16 -2.42 23.76 -1.81
C PHE A 16 -3.93 23.72 -2.03
N THR A 17 -4.71 24.46 -1.23
CA THR A 17 -6.18 24.40 -1.14
C THR A 17 -6.73 23.09 -0.58
N TRP A 18 -5.85 22.21 -0.09
CA TRP A 18 -6.17 20.96 0.60
C TRP A 18 -5.12 20.67 1.68
N PRO A 19 -5.48 19.95 2.76
CA PRO A 19 -4.52 19.62 3.81
C PRO A 19 -3.47 18.62 3.30
N PRO A 20 -2.15 18.86 3.51
CA PRO A 20 -1.10 17.97 3.00
C PRO A 20 -1.25 16.49 3.32
N ILE A 21 -1.83 16.16 4.49
CA ILE A 21 -2.11 14.78 4.91
C ILE A 21 -3.10 14.07 3.97
N SER A 22 -4.06 14.80 3.40
CA SER A 22 -5.09 14.22 2.53
C SER A 22 -4.52 13.59 1.25
N LEU A 23 -3.45 14.16 0.67
CA LEU A 23 -2.77 13.51 -0.46
C LEU A 23 -2.17 12.17 -0.07
N ILE A 24 -1.61 12.08 1.15
CA ILE A 24 -1.00 10.83 1.62
C ILE A 24 -2.08 9.79 1.88
N ASP A 25 -3.20 10.19 2.49
CA ASP A 25 -4.37 9.32 2.68
C ASP A 25 -4.86 8.75 1.34
N ASP A 26 -4.97 9.60 0.31
CA ASP A 26 -5.37 9.18 -1.04
C ASP A 26 -4.37 8.20 -1.67
N ILE A 27 -3.07 8.41 -1.48
CA ILE A 27 -2.02 7.50 -1.94
C ILE A 27 -2.14 6.14 -1.24
N ILE A 28 -2.31 6.12 0.09
CA ILE A 28 -2.45 4.89 0.88
C ILE A 28 -3.70 4.12 0.42
N ASN A 29 -4.82 4.82 0.27
CA ASN A 29 -6.07 4.22 -0.22
C ASN A 29 -5.91 3.61 -1.61
N ALA A 30 -5.27 4.32 -2.54
CA ALA A 30 -5.03 3.82 -3.89
C ALA A 30 -4.14 2.57 -3.89
N VAL A 31 -3.09 2.54 -3.06
CA VAL A 31 -2.19 1.38 -2.96
C VAL A 31 -2.89 0.17 -2.35
N ASN A 32 -3.72 0.37 -1.32
CA ASN A 32 -4.54 -0.71 -0.74
C ASN A 32 -5.53 -1.27 -1.78
N GLU A 33 -6.19 -0.41 -2.55
CA GLU A 33 -7.09 -0.85 -3.63
C GLU A 33 -6.34 -1.66 -4.71
N VAL A 34 -5.10 -1.28 -5.04
CA VAL A 34 -4.26 -2.06 -5.96
C VAL A 34 -3.86 -3.40 -5.35
N LEU A 35 -3.50 -3.44 -4.06
CA LEU A 35 -3.14 -4.67 -3.35
C LEU A 35 -4.28 -5.69 -3.42
N TYR A 36 -5.50 -5.30 -3.03
CA TYR A 36 -6.66 -6.20 -3.04
C TYR A 36 -6.98 -6.69 -4.46
N ARG A 37 -6.95 -5.80 -5.46
CA ARG A 37 -7.14 -6.21 -6.86
C ARG A 37 -6.07 -7.20 -7.34
N CYS A 38 -4.83 -7.03 -6.91
CA CYS A 38 -3.74 -7.94 -7.25
C CYS A 38 -3.91 -9.31 -6.60
N THR A 39 -4.29 -9.38 -5.31
CA THR A 39 -4.49 -10.65 -4.60
C THR A 39 -5.70 -11.40 -5.18
N ASP A 40 -6.81 -10.72 -5.46
CA ASP A 40 -7.98 -11.30 -6.14
C ASP A 40 -7.62 -11.86 -7.52
N SER A 41 -6.84 -11.10 -8.29
CA SER A 41 -6.39 -11.53 -9.63
C SER A 41 -5.45 -12.74 -9.54
N PHE A 42 -4.62 -12.81 -8.49
CA PHE A 42 -3.71 -13.91 -8.25
C PHE A 42 -4.46 -15.18 -7.85
N GLU A 43 -5.45 -15.08 -6.96
CA GLU A 43 -6.33 -16.19 -6.59
C GLU A 43 -7.10 -16.73 -7.79
N THR A 44 -7.68 -15.84 -8.59
CA THR A 44 -8.43 -16.20 -9.81
C THR A 44 -7.51 -16.91 -10.81
N GLY A 45 -6.29 -16.37 -11.00
CA GLY A 45 -5.30 -16.94 -11.93
C GLY A 45 -4.82 -18.32 -11.50
N LEU A 46 -4.52 -18.51 -10.21
CA LEU A 46 -4.08 -19.80 -9.68
C LEU A 46 -5.21 -20.83 -9.67
N SER A 47 -6.42 -20.43 -9.30
CA SER A 47 -7.58 -21.33 -9.28
C SER A 47 -8.02 -21.79 -10.67
N ALA A 48 -7.72 -21.01 -11.71
CA ALA A 48 -7.98 -21.38 -13.09
C ALA A 48 -6.84 -22.21 -13.72
N ALA A 49 -5.68 -22.27 -13.09
CA ALA A 49 -4.54 -23.03 -13.59
C ALA A 49 -4.70 -24.52 -13.24
N ASP A 50 -4.15 -25.39 -14.10
CA ASP A 50 -4.09 -26.82 -13.85
C ASP A 50 -3.17 -27.08 -12.62
N PRO A 51 -3.67 -27.72 -11.55
CA PRO A 51 -2.86 -28.00 -10.36
C PRO A 51 -1.61 -28.84 -10.64
N SER A 52 -1.61 -29.68 -11.68
CA SER A 52 -0.41 -30.43 -12.06
C SER A 52 0.76 -29.51 -12.44
N LEU A 53 0.48 -28.37 -13.08
CA LEU A 53 1.46 -27.34 -13.44
C LEU A 53 1.93 -26.51 -12.24
N LEU A 54 1.13 -26.46 -11.18
CA LEU A 54 1.44 -25.76 -9.94
C LEU A 54 2.32 -26.60 -8.99
N GLY A 55 2.71 -27.81 -9.41
CA GLY A 55 3.61 -28.69 -8.66
C GLY A 55 2.90 -29.73 -7.77
N PHE A 56 1.57 -29.82 -7.82
CA PHE A 56 0.82 -30.84 -7.04
C PHE A 56 1.11 -32.27 -7.53
N ALA A 57 1.41 -32.45 -8.82
CA ALA A 57 1.84 -33.73 -9.37
C ALA A 57 3.18 -34.20 -8.74
N ASP A 58 4.16 -33.30 -8.67
CA ASP A 58 5.47 -33.56 -8.07
C ASP A 58 5.34 -33.81 -6.56
N LEU A 59 4.48 -33.04 -5.88
CA LEU A 59 4.17 -33.23 -4.46
C LEU A 59 3.63 -34.65 -4.20
N TYR A 60 2.63 -35.09 -4.96
CA TYR A 60 2.05 -36.42 -4.83
C TYR A 60 3.08 -37.52 -5.08
N ALA A 61 3.88 -37.40 -6.14
CA ALA A 61 4.96 -38.34 -6.45
C ALA A 61 5.97 -38.43 -5.30
N SER A 62 6.35 -37.30 -4.69
CA SER A 62 7.28 -37.27 -3.55
C SER A 62 6.71 -37.92 -2.28
N GLN A 63 5.39 -37.89 -2.11
CA GLN A 63 4.68 -38.49 -0.97
C GLN A 63 4.25 -39.94 -1.22
N GLY A 64 4.51 -40.48 -2.42
CA GLY A 64 4.02 -41.80 -2.82
C GLY A 64 2.50 -41.88 -2.93
N ARG A 65 1.82 -40.74 -3.12
CA ARG A 65 0.37 -40.65 -3.32
C ARG A 65 0.04 -40.69 -4.80
N THR A 66 -1.05 -41.34 -5.16
CA THR A 66 -1.60 -41.32 -6.52
C THR A 66 -2.81 -40.40 -6.56
N PRO A 67 -2.86 -39.42 -7.48
CA PRO A 67 -4.02 -38.55 -7.62
C PRO A 67 -5.27 -39.35 -8.04
N GLU A 68 -6.42 -38.91 -7.57
CA GLU A 68 -7.71 -39.45 -8.04
C GLU A 68 -7.96 -38.99 -9.48
N LYS A 69 -8.78 -39.73 -10.22
CA LYS A 69 -9.17 -39.36 -11.58
C LYS A 69 -10.64 -38.96 -11.62
N ASP A 70 -10.95 -37.88 -12.35
CA ASP A 70 -12.33 -37.48 -12.60
C ASP A 70 -13.02 -38.36 -13.66
N GLU A 71 -14.26 -38.02 -14.00
CA GLU A 71 -15.07 -38.72 -15.00
C GLU A 71 -14.45 -38.70 -16.41
N ASP A 72 -13.59 -37.72 -16.69
CA ASP A 72 -12.85 -37.55 -17.95
C ASP A 72 -11.45 -38.19 -17.91
N GLY A 73 -11.06 -38.77 -16.77
CA GLY A 73 -9.79 -39.45 -16.56
C GLY A 73 -8.60 -38.54 -16.26
N GLN A 74 -8.84 -37.25 -15.97
CA GLN A 74 -7.82 -36.27 -15.57
C GLN A 74 -7.48 -36.41 -14.10
N ASP A 75 -6.22 -36.14 -13.75
CA ASP A 75 -5.74 -36.20 -12.38
C ASP A 75 -6.29 -35.00 -11.57
N VAL A 76 -6.92 -35.29 -10.43
CA VAL A 76 -7.54 -34.31 -9.55
C VAL A 76 -6.77 -34.21 -8.25
N TYR A 77 -6.59 -32.97 -7.79
CA TYR A 77 -5.90 -32.62 -6.56
C TYR A 77 -6.87 -31.85 -5.65
N PRO A 78 -7.72 -32.53 -4.87
CA PRO A 78 -8.79 -31.89 -4.10
C PRO A 78 -8.28 -30.88 -3.07
N GLU A 79 -7.06 -31.04 -2.56
CA GLU A 79 -6.44 -30.08 -1.62
C GLU A 79 -5.96 -28.79 -2.30
N ALA A 80 -5.76 -28.79 -3.62
CA ALA A 80 -5.14 -27.67 -4.32
C ALA A 80 -5.93 -26.37 -4.14
N LYS A 81 -7.27 -26.45 -4.21
CA LYS A 81 -8.13 -25.28 -4.01
C LYS A 81 -7.94 -24.65 -2.64
N LEU A 82 -8.00 -25.45 -1.58
CA LEU A 82 -7.85 -24.95 -0.20
C LEU A 82 -6.44 -24.40 0.04
N GLU A 83 -5.40 -25.06 -0.48
CA GLU A 83 -4.02 -24.61 -0.34
C GLU A 83 -3.77 -23.28 -1.06
N ILE A 84 -4.36 -23.08 -2.25
CA ILE A 84 -4.32 -21.82 -2.97
C ILE A 84 -5.04 -20.72 -2.16
N GLU A 85 -6.28 -20.94 -1.72
CA GLU A 85 -7.04 -19.97 -0.92
C GLU A 85 -6.27 -19.55 0.34
N GLU A 86 -5.74 -20.52 1.10
CA GLU A 86 -4.95 -20.23 2.29
C GLU A 86 -3.63 -19.50 1.97
N GLY A 87 -2.96 -19.89 0.87
CA GLY A 87 -1.71 -19.30 0.44
C GLY A 87 -1.87 -17.84 0.03
N VAL A 88 -2.93 -17.54 -0.74
CA VAL A 88 -3.28 -16.17 -1.15
C VAL A 88 -3.64 -15.33 0.05
N LEU A 89 -4.46 -15.83 0.98
CA LEU A 89 -4.84 -15.09 2.19
C LEU A 89 -3.61 -14.75 3.05
N LYS A 90 -2.66 -15.69 3.20
CA LYS A 90 -1.39 -15.46 3.89
C LYS A 90 -0.55 -14.40 3.16
N LEU A 91 -0.50 -14.44 1.83
CA LEU A 91 0.19 -13.44 1.02
C LEU A 91 -0.41 -12.05 1.19
N GLU A 92 -1.74 -11.94 1.12
CA GLU A 92 -2.49 -10.69 1.32
C GLU A 92 -2.15 -10.08 2.69
N THR A 93 -2.24 -10.87 3.75
CA THR A 93 -1.90 -10.41 5.12
C THR A 93 -0.45 -9.91 5.20
N LEU A 94 0.51 -10.60 4.56
CA LEU A 94 1.91 -10.16 4.54
C LEU A 94 2.08 -8.86 3.76
N MET A 95 1.38 -8.72 2.64
CA MET A 95 1.41 -7.50 1.82
C MET A 95 0.79 -6.32 2.55
N GLU A 96 -0.35 -6.48 3.23
CA GLU A 96 -0.99 -5.44 4.04
C GLU A 96 -0.02 -4.91 5.10
N ASN A 97 0.59 -5.81 5.87
CA ASN A 97 1.59 -5.45 6.89
C ASN A 97 2.82 -4.74 6.29
N ALA A 98 3.25 -5.16 5.10
CA ALA A 98 4.38 -4.55 4.43
C ALA A 98 4.04 -3.17 3.86
N VAL A 99 2.85 -2.99 3.29
CA VAL A 99 2.37 -1.71 2.76
C VAL A 99 2.18 -0.74 3.92
N ASP A 100 1.40 -1.08 4.94
CA ASP A 100 1.14 -0.24 6.12
C ASP A 100 2.45 0.32 6.71
N LYS A 101 3.38 -0.57 7.06
CA LYS A 101 4.67 -0.18 7.65
C LYS A 101 5.54 0.71 6.76
N ASN A 102 5.50 0.53 5.44
CA ASN A 102 6.34 1.31 4.52
C ASN A 102 5.67 2.64 4.16
N PHE A 103 4.35 2.67 4.08
CA PHE A 103 3.59 3.88 3.79
C PHE A 103 3.44 4.78 5.02
N ASP A 104 3.45 4.26 6.24
CA ASP A 104 3.66 5.04 7.46
C ASP A 104 4.98 5.83 7.42
N LYS A 105 6.06 5.17 6.97
CA LYS A 105 7.36 5.84 6.81
C LYS A 105 7.32 6.89 5.71
N LEU A 106 6.61 6.60 4.61
CA LEU A 106 6.41 7.55 3.53
C LEU A 106 5.65 8.78 4.05
N GLU A 107 4.56 8.59 4.80
CA GLU A 107 3.80 9.68 5.42
C GLU A 107 4.71 10.56 6.27
N ILE A 108 5.41 9.94 7.23
CA ILE A 108 6.29 10.65 8.15
C ILE A 108 7.39 11.39 7.38
N TRP A 109 8.01 10.75 6.38
CA TRP A 109 9.07 11.37 5.61
C TRP A 109 8.55 12.53 4.76
N THR A 110 7.41 12.36 4.12
CA THR A 110 6.82 13.36 3.21
C THR A 110 6.35 14.59 4.00
N LEU A 111 5.65 14.39 5.12
CA LEU A 111 5.24 15.49 6.00
C LEU A 111 6.41 16.20 6.71
N ARG A 112 7.57 15.56 6.81
CA ARG A 112 8.78 16.16 7.42
C ARG A 112 9.69 16.86 6.43
N ASN A 113 9.67 16.49 5.15
CA ASN A 113 10.68 16.92 4.18
C ASN A 113 10.10 17.54 2.91
N VAL A 114 8.94 17.08 2.44
CA VAL A 114 8.30 17.58 1.21
C VAL A 114 7.28 18.65 1.55
N PHE A 115 6.31 18.32 2.41
CA PHE A 115 5.32 19.24 2.92
C PHE A 115 5.80 19.90 4.21
N ALA A 116 6.96 20.55 4.12
CA ALA A 116 7.56 21.25 5.24
C ALA A 116 8.17 22.59 4.79
N LEU A 117 7.88 23.64 5.55
CA LEU A 117 8.58 24.92 5.49
C LEU A 117 9.81 24.78 6.39
N GLY A 118 10.97 24.55 5.76
CA GLY A 118 12.21 24.14 6.42
C GLY A 118 12.50 24.79 7.78
N ARG A 119 13.15 24.04 8.66
CA ARG A 119 13.62 24.56 9.96
C ARG A 119 14.70 25.60 9.67
N GLY A 120 14.54 26.84 10.14
CA GLY A 120 15.49 27.90 9.88
C GLY A 120 16.91 27.56 10.37
N LYS A 121 17.89 28.39 10.02
CA LYS A 121 19.27 28.26 10.52
C LYS A 121 19.30 28.51 12.04
N GLY A 122 19.08 27.44 12.81
CA GLY A 122 19.14 27.45 14.27
C GLY A 122 17.82 27.10 14.92
N GLY A 123 17.54 25.80 15.06
CA GLY A 123 16.72 25.15 16.11
C GLY A 123 15.25 25.56 16.30
N ASP A 124 14.98 26.85 16.44
CA ASP A 124 13.78 27.39 17.11
C ASP A 124 12.95 28.35 16.24
N GLU A 125 13.49 28.91 15.15
CA GLU A 125 12.73 29.76 14.22
C GLU A 125 12.43 29.01 12.91
N GLY A 126 11.18 28.57 12.73
CA GLY A 126 10.71 28.00 11.47
C GLY A 126 10.62 29.07 10.39
N LEU A 127 10.85 28.72 9.11
CA LEU A 127 10.69 29.66 8.00
C LEU A 127 9.25 30.15 7.81
N GLY A 128 8.26 29.50 8.43
CA GLY A 128 6.83 29.80 8.27
C GLY A 128 6.47 31.28 8.49
N ASP A 129 7.08 31.96 9.46
CA ASP A 129 6.79 33.38 9.72
C ASP A 129 7.31 34.33 8.61
N TRP A 130 8.31 33.87 7.84
CA TRP A 130 8.93 34.58 6.72
C TRP A 130 8.27 34.28 5.38
N VAL A 131 7.48 33.20 5.30
CA VAL A 131 6.77 32.84 4.07
C VAL A 131 5.48 33.64 3.95
N ARG A 132 5.22 34.17 2.75
CA ARG A 132 3.95 34.81 2.37
C ARG A 132 3.51 34.19 1.05
N LEU A 133 2.21 33.97 0.91
CA LEU A 133 1.61 33.46 -0.32
C LEU A 133 1.38 34.63 -1.30
N GLY A 134 1.47 34.35 -2.59
CA GLY A 134 1.42 35.40 -3.61
C GLY A 134 0.14 36.24 -3.61
N HIS A 135 -1.00 35.68 -3.18
CA HIS A 135 -2.26 36.42 -3.09
C HIS A 135 -2.35 37.37 -1.89
N TYR A 136 -1.36 37.37 -0.99
CA TYR A 136 -1.26 38.38 0.07
C TYR A 136 -0.67 39.70 -0.41
N GLU A 137 0.00 39.70 -1.56
CA GLU A 137 0.41 40.92 -2.24
C GLU A 137 -0.82 41.52 -2.92
N VAL A 138 -1.58 42.33 -2.18
CA VAL A 138 -2.60 43.19 -2.78
C VAL A 138 -1.86 44.16 -3.69
N GLY A 139 -2.16 44.09 -4.99
CA GLY A 139 -1.53 44.92 -6.01
C GLY A 139 -1.54 46.41 -5.67
N GLU A 140 -0.39 47.06 -5.89
CA GLU A 140 -0.35 48.50 -6.21
C GLU A 140 -1.09 48.80 -7.51
#